data_AF-A0A1Q7B245-F1
#
_entry.id   AF-A0A1Q7B245-F1
#
_cell.length_a   1.000
_cell.length_b   1.000
_cell.length_c   1.000
_cell.angle_alpha   90.00
_cell.angle_beta   90.00
_cell.angle_gamma   90.00
#
_symmetry.space_group_name_H-M   'P 1'
#
loop_
_entity.id
_entity.type
_entity.pdbx_description
1 polymer ?
#
loop_
_entity_poly.entity_id
_entity_poly.type
_entity_poly.pdbx_seq_one_letter_code
_entity_poly.pdbx_strand_id
1 'polypeptide(L)'
;MVSSSGNVMISQNSVRDAACSAYSPAKSMIVGGSSNVQIFGNNITSSYYCGSGIVLQSATGSIVYHNNLVNNSVQASDDNPGKNQWDNGYPTGGNYWSDYKGVDNCSGPQQNICPNPDGIGDTPYSFSSAQDNYPLMTPFAADPPATGSAGGGGGGGRPPLHV
;
A
#
# COMPACT_ATOMS: atom_id res chain seq x y z
N MET A 1 -10.72 9.27 9.63
CA MET A 1 -11.61 8.13 9.88
C MET A 1 -12.63 8.09 8.75
N VAL A 2 -12.84 6.92 8.15
CA VAL A 2 -13.95 6.66 7.21
C VAL A 2 -14.89 5.66 7.87
N SER A 3 -16.18 5.94 7.89
CA SER A 3 -17.17 5.05 8.50
C SER A 3 -18.47 4.99 7.71
N SER A 4 -19.11 3.82 7.70
CA SER A 4 -20.43 3.59 7.08
C SER A 4 -20.56 4.13 5.66
N SER A 5 -19.47 4.02 4.88
CA SER A 5 -19.37 4.59 3.54
C SER A 5 -19.18 3.51 2.48
N GLY A 6 -19.63 3.78 1.26
CA GLY A 6 -19.43 2.92 0.09
C GLY A 6 -18.69 3.68 -1.01
N ASN A 7 -17.80 3.00 -1.74
CA ASN A 7 -17.09 3.56 -2.91
C ASN A 7 -16.24 4.80 -2.59
N VAL A 8 -15.41 4.71 -1.54
CA VAL A 8 -14.51 5.79 -1.13
C VAL A 8 -13.10 5.53 -1.66
N MET A 9 -12.46 6.56 -2.20
CA MET A 9 -11.04 6.54 -2.54
C MET A 9 -10.27 7.39 -1.52
N ILE A 10 -9.27 6.78 -0.87
CA ILE A 10 -8.35 7.43 0.05
C ILE A 10 -6.97 7.33 -0.56
N SER A 11 -6.48 8.43 -1.14
CA SER A 11 -5.16 8.41 -1.78
C SER A 11 -4.37 9.69 -1.63
N GLN A 12 -3.05 9.56 -1.77
CA GLN A 12 -2.10 10.67 -1.75
C GLN A 12 -2.10 11.48 -0.43
N ASN A 13 -2.38 10.81 0.69
CA ASN A 13 -2.32 11.44 2.01
C ASN A 13 -1.03 11.05 2.75
N SER A 14 -0.50 11.99 3.53
CA SER A 14 0.47 11.68 4.59
C SER A 14 -0.28 11.63 5.91
N VAL A 15 -0.43 10.44 6.48
CA VAL A 15 -1.15 10.23 7.73
C VAL A 15 -0.15 9.84 8.80
N ARG A 16 -0.28 10.51 9.95
CA ARG A 16 0.49 10.22 11.15
C ARG A 16 -0.43 10.17 12.35
N ASP A 17 -0.19 9.20 13.22
CA ASP A 17 -0.92 9.06 14.48
C ASP A 17 -0.89 10.36 15.31
N ALA A 18 -1.99 10.64 15.98
CA ALA A 18 -1.99 11.51 17.16
C ALA A 18 -1.37 10.76 18.36
N ALA A 19 -0.93 11.49 19.39
CA ALA A 19 -0.31 10.89 20.58
C ALA A 19 -1.12 9.70 21.14
N CYS A 20 -0.43 8.59 21.45
CA CYS A 20 -1.03 7.41 22.08
C CYS A 20 -0.43 7.11 23.45
N SER A 21 -1.17 6.32 24.22
CA SER A 21 -0.70 5.73 25.49
C SER A 21 -1.07 4.24 25.53
N ALA A 22 -0.55 3.51 26.52
CA ALA A 22 -0.91 2.11 26.76
C ALA A 22 -2.44 1.89 26.90
N TYR A 23 -3.19 2.92 27.31
CA TYR A 23 -4.64 2.87 27.51
C TYR A 23 -5.46 3.50 26.37
N SER A 24 -4.79 4.09 25.38
CA SER A 24 -5.42 4.71 24.22
C SER A 24 -4.51 4.54 23.02
N PRO A 25 -4.54 3.37 22.35
CA PRO A 25 -3.74 3.14 21.17
C PRO A 25 -4.21 4.06 20.05
N ALA A 26 -3.27 4.75 19.40
CA ALA A 26 -3.59 5.55 18.23
C ALA A 26 -3.66 4.66 16.99
N LYS A 27 -4.53 5.04 16.07
CA LYS A 27 -4.67 4.41 14.76
C LYS A 27 -4.60 5.52 13.72
N SER A 28 -3.66 5.41 12.77
CA SER A 28 -3.41 6.43 11.76
C SER A 28 -4.62 6.53 10.85
N MET A 29 -5.04 5.40 10.31
CA MET A 29 -6.19 5.29 9.44
C MET A 29 -7.14 4.22 9.95
N ILE A 30 -8.40 4.61 10.18
CA ILE A 30 -9.48 3.69 10.53
C ILE A 30 -10.55 3.75 9.45
N VAL A 31 -10.89 2.58 8.91
CA VAL A 31 -12.04 2.36 8.02
C VAL A 31 -13.01 1.41 8.71
N GLY A 32 -14.15 1.93 9.16
CA GLY A 32 -15.14 1.21 9.97
C GLY A 32 -16.45 0.93 9.23
N GLY A 33 -16.93 -0.31 9.19
CA GLY A 33 -18.25 -0.68 8.65
C GLY A 33 -18.51 -0.16 7.24
N SER A 34 -17.46 -0.08 6.41
CA SER A 34 -17.51 0.50 5.06
C SER A 34 -17.29 -0.58 4.00
N SER A 35 -17.77 -0.34 2.78
CA SER A 35 -17.62 -1.28 1.67
C SER A 35 -16.95 -0.66 0.45
N ASN A 36 -16.21 -1.46 -0.31
CA ASN A 36 -15.57 -1.05 -1.56
C ASN A 36 -14.69 0.21 -1.41
N VAL A 37 -13.88 0.26 -0.36
CA VAL A 37 -12.94 1.37 -0.13
C VAL A 37 -11.62 1.06 -0.84
N GLN A 38 -11.10 2.01 -1.61
CA GLN A 38 -9.78 1.93 -2.21
C GLN A 38 -8.81 2.81 -1.42
N ILE A 39 -7.72 2.23 -0.93
CA ILE A 39 -6.70 2.92 -0.15
C ILE A 39 -5.37 2.77 -0.86
N PHE A 40 -4.84 3.83 -1.46
CA PHE A 40 -3.61 3.75 -2.25
C PHE A 40 -2.76 5.01 -2.26
N GLY A 41 -1.46 4.87 -2.43
CA GLY A 41 -0.56 6.02 -2.53
C GLY A 41 -0.48 6.86 -1.24
N ASN A 42 -0.79 6.30 -0.07
CA ASN A 42 -0.68 7.03 1.20
C ASN A 42 0.64 6.72 1.90
N ASN A 43 1.18 7.68 2.64
CA ASN A 43 2.30 7.47 3.55
C ASN A 43 1.78 7.42 4.98
N ILE A 44 1.86 6.25 5.62
CA ILE A 44 1.27 5.95 6.92
C ILE A 44 2.38 5.66 7.92
N THR A 45 2.55 6.56 8.88
CA THR A 45 3.64 6.48 9.85
C THR A 45 3.16 6.66 11.28
N SER A 46 3.73 5.88 12.20
CA SER A 46 3.60 6.14 13.62
C SER A 46 4.86 6.73 14.19
N SER A 47 4.73 7.42 15.31
CA SER A 47 5.87 7.86 16.13
C SER A 47 5.77 7.36 17.56
N TYR A 48 4.84 6.45 17.83
CA TYR A 48 4.57 5.95 19.16
C TYR A 48 4.54 4.43 19.15
N TYR A 49 5.06 3.83 20.22
CA TYR A 49 5.13 2.38 20.40
C TYR A 49 3.76 1.69 20.45
N CYS A 50 2.66 2.44 20.57
CA CYS A 50 1.28 1.95 20.61
C CYS A 50 0.46 2.31 19.35
N GLY A 51 1.12 2.84 18.32
CA GLY A 51 0.46 3.28 17.09
C GLY A 51 0.24 2.15 16.09
N SER A 52 -0.95 2.13 15.49
CA SER A 52 -1.31 1.23 14.39
C SER A 52 -1.44 2.01 13.08
N GLY A 53 -0.98 1.43 11.97
CA GLY A 53 -1.08 2.05 10.64
C GLY A 53 -2.51 2.02 10.09
N ILE A 54 -2.79 1.11 9.15
CA ILE A 54 -4.12 0.98 8.53
C ILE A 54 -4.93 -0.08 9.29
N VAL A 55 -6.12 0.32 9.77
CA VAL A 55 -7.03 -0.58 10.48
C VAL A 55 -8.38 -0.64 9.76
N LEU A 56 -8.69 -1.80 9.19
CA LEU A 56 -9.99 -2.13 8.64
C LEU A 56 -10.83 -2.80 9.74
N GLN A 57 -11.99 -2.22 10.05
CA GLN A 57 -12.91 -2.73 11.08
C GLN A 57 -14.27 -2.97 10.47
N SER A 58 -14.71 -4.22 10.42
CA SER A 58 -15.96 -4.63 9.77
C SER A 58 -16.08 -4.13 8.32
N ALA A 59 -14.94 -3.89 7.65
CA ALA A 59 -14.90 -3.44 6.27
C ALA A 59 -14.93 -4.65 5.32
N THR A 60 -15.49 -4.47 4.13
CA THR A 60 -15.57 -5.53 3.10
C THR A 60 -15.36 -4.98 1.70
N GLY A 61 -14.82 -5.79 0.79
CA GLY A 61 -14.55 -5.41 -0.59
C GLY A 61 -13.51 -4.29 -0.73
N SER A 62 -12.73 -3.99 0.31
CA SER A 62 -11.72 -2.94 0.25
C SER A 62 -10.47 -3.45 -0.47
N ILE A 63 -9.79 -2.57 -1.20
CA ILE A 63 -8.52 -2.86 -1.89
C ILE A 63 -7.48 -1.86 -1.39
N VAL A 64 -6.40 -2.37 -0.79
CA VAL A 64 -5.34 -1.58 -0.16
C VAL A 64 -4.01 -1.90 -0.83
N TYR A 65 -3.45 -0.97 -1.59
CA TYR A 65 -2.23 -1.20 -2.36
C TYR A 65 -1.41 0.09 -2.50
N HIS A 66 -0.12 0.00 -2.82
CA HIS A 66 0.72 1.17 -3.06
C HIS A 66 0.79 2.17 -1.89
N ASN A 67 0.60 1.72 -0.65
CA ASN A 67 0.82 2.56 0.53
C ASN A 67 2.20 2.30 1.13
N ASN A 68 2.78 3.30 1.76
CA ASN A 68 4.01 3.20 2.53
C ASN A 68 3.67 3.07 4.02
N LEU A 69 3.80 1.87 4.59
CA LEU A 69 3.57 1.61 6.01
C LEU A 69 4.91 1.55 6.74
N VAL A 70 5.24 2.64 7.46
CA VAL A 70 6.58 2.84 8.01
C VAL A 70 6.56 3.12 9.51
N ASN A 71 7.35 2.35 10.27
CA ASN A 71 7.56 2.53 11.72
C ASN A 71 6.27 2.51 12.57
N ASN A 72 5.24 1.79 12.13
CA ASN A 72 4.07 1.52 12.96
C ASN A 72 4.36 0.32 13.89
N SER A 73 3.91 0.37 15.15
CA SER A 73 4.04 -0.80 16.04
C SER A 73 3.18 -1.96 15.57
N VAL A 74 2.05 -1.66 14.95
CA VAL A 74 1.24 -2.61 14.19
C VAL A 74 1.02 -1.99 12.83
N GLN A 75 1.64 -2.55 11.79
CA GLN A 75 1.58 -1.97 10.44
C GLN A 75 0.15 -1.91 9.91
N ALA A 76 -0.58 -3.02 10.05
CA ALA A 76 -1.95 -3.13 9.58
C ALA A 76 -2.76 -4.12 10.42
N SER A 77 -4.08 -3.96 10.39
CA SER A 77 -5.04 -4.90 10.96
C SER A 77 -6.30 -4.95 10.10
N ASP A 78 -6.78 -6.18 9.90
CA ASP A 78 -8.04 -6.49 9.22
C ASP A 78 -8.78 -7.53 10.08
N ASP A 79 -10.02 -7.23 10.45
CA ASP A 79 -10.88 -8.12 11.24
C ASP A 79 -11.83 -8.97 10.39
N ASN A 80 -11.81 -8.79 9.06
CA ASN A 80 -12.60 -9.55 8.08
C ASN A 80 -11.69 -10.17 7.00
N PRO A 81 -10.81 -11.12 7.37
CA PRO A 81 -9.89 -11.74 6.44
C PRO A 81 -10.60 -12.40 5.25
N GLY A 82 -10.03 -12.27 4.06
CA GLY A 82 -10.59 -12.77 2.81
C GLY A 82 -11.78 -11.97 2.27
N LYS A 83 -12.22 -10.92 2.97
CA LYS A 83 -13.19 -9.95 2.43
C LYS A 83 -12.54 -8.70 1.86
N ASN A 84 -11.28 -8.44 2.17
CA ASN A 84 -10.51 -7.32 1.65
C ASN A 84 -9.22 -7.82 0.99
N GLN A 85 -8.67 -7.00 0.10
CA GLN A 85 -7.40 -7.25 -0.59
C GLN A 85 -6.37 -6.24 -0.12
N TRP A 86 -5.13 -6.72 0.07
CA TRP A 86 -3.99 -5.91 0.51
C TRP A 86 -2.90 -5.82 -0.57
N ASP A 87 -3.29 -6.08 -1.81
CA ASP A 87 -2.50 -5.86 -3.01
C ASP A 87 -3.42 -5.60 -4.20
N ASN A 88 -2.85 -5.19 -5.34
CA ASN A 88 -3.59 -5.02 -6.60
C ASN A 88 -3.15 -6.05 -7.66
N GLY A 89 -2.68 -7.21 -7.21
CA GLY A 89 -2.16 -8.28 -8.05
C GLY A 89 -0.85 -7.96 -8.79
N TYR A 90 -0.26 -8.97 -9.40
CA TYR A 90 0.90 -8.84 -10.28
C TYR A 90 0.52 -8.26 -11.66
N PRO A 91 1.32 -7.40 -12.30
CA PRO A 91 2.61 -6.86 -11.84
C PRO A 91 2.47 -5.56 -11.04
N THR A 92 1.24 -5.13 -10.74
CA THR A 92 1.01 -3.85 -10.03
C THR A 92 1.64 -3.86 -8.64
N GLY A 93 1.58 -5.00 -7.96
CA GLY A 93 2.10 -5.17 -6.61
C GLY A 93 1.14 -4.72 -5.51
N GLY A 94 1.64 -4.72 -4.29
CA GLY A 94 0.92 -4.38 -3.08
C GLY A 94 1.50 -3.14 -2.41
N ASN A 95 1.72 -3.22 -1.11
CA ASN A 95 2.16 -2.12 -0.27
C ASN A 95 3.65 -2.26 0.06
N TYR A 96 4.26 -1.15 0.44
CA TYR A 96 5.58 -1.14 1.06
C TYR A 96 5.45 -1.24 2.58
N TRP A 97 6.21 -2.17 3.16
CA TRP A 97 6.21 -2.45 4.60
C TRP A 97 7.63 -2.30 5.13
N SER A 98 7.86 -1.34 6.03
CA SER A 98 9.23 -1.07 6.55
C SER A 98 9.87 -2.26 7.29
N ASP A 99 9.06 -3.18 7.78
CA ASP A 99 9.44 -4.38 8.50
C ASP A 99 9.45 -5.64 7.61
N TYR A 100 9.07 -5.56 6.33
CA TYR A 100 9.24 -6.69 5.42
C TYR A 100 10.74 -7.00 5.24
N LYS A 101 11.09 -8.28 5.39
CA LYS A 101 12.47 -8.80 5.31
C LYS A 101 12.62 -9.90 4.26
N GLY A 102 11.64 -10.02 3.36
CA GLY A 102 11.74 -10.95 2.24
C GLY A 102 12.85 -10.57 1.27
N VAL A 103 13.07 -11.44 0.31
CA VAL A 103 14.04 -11.29 -0.77
C VAL A 103 13.30 -11.08 -2.08
N ASP A 104 14.00 -10.55 -3.07
CA ASP A 104 13.52 -10.36 -4.44
C ASP A 104 14.62 -10.88 -5.35
N ASN A 105 14.49 -12.14 -5.75
CA ASN A 105 15.38 -12.82 -6.68
C ASN A 105 14.62 -13.36 -7.90
N CYS A 106 13.29 -13.41 -7.83
CA CYS A 106 12.44 -14.04 -8.80
C CYS A 106 11.34 -13.07 -9.23
N SER A 107 10.67 -13.37 -10.33
CA SER A 107 9.58 -12.54 -10.87
C SER A 107 8.38 -13.38 -11.30
N GLY A 108 7.38 -12.69 -11.85
CA GLY A 108 6.18 -13.28 -12.42
C GLY A 108 5.04 -13.43 -11.42
N PRO A 109 3.83 -13.80 -11.87
CA PRO A 109 2.64 -13.87 -11.00
C PRO A 109 2.78 -14.83 -9.81
N GLN A 110 3.65 -15.83 -9.92
CA GLN A 110 3.94 -16.81 -8.87
C GLN A 110 5.29 -16.57 -8.17
N GLN A 111 6.01 -15.51 -8.54
CA GLN A 111 7.31 -15.13 -7.97
C GLN A 111 8.33 -16.29 -8.00
N ASN A 112 8.36 -17.03 -9.12
CA ASN A 112 9.17 -18.24 -9.29
C ASN A 112 10.02 -18.24 -10.56
N ILE A 113 10.08 -17.11 -11.29
CA ILE A 113 10.91 -16.94 -12.47
C ILE A 113 12.24 -16.30 -12.04
N CYS A 114 13.18 -17.14 -11.61
CA CYS A 114 14.48 -16.71 -11.10
C CYS A 114 15.57 -16.79 -12.21
N PRO A 115 16.65 -15.97 -12.17
CA PRO A 115 17.03 -15.01 -11.13
C PRO A 115 16.66 -13.56 -11.53
N ASN A 116 15.43 -13.32 -11.99
CA ASN A 116 15.03 -12.01 -12.51
C ASN A 116 14.21 -11.27 -11.44
N PRO A 117 14.82 -10.39 -10.62
CA PRO A 117 14.08 -9.57 -9.67
C PRO A 117 13.28 -8.48 -10.38
N ASP A 118 12.12 -8.12 -9.81
CA ASP A 118 11.20 -7.13 -10.41
C ASP A 118 10.74 -6.02 -9.44
N GLY A 119 11.29 -5.98 -8.22
CA GLY A 119 10.93 -5.00 -7.21
C GLY A 119 9.73 -5.42 -6.34
N ILE A 120 9.17 -6.61 -6.56
CA ILE A 120 8.19 -7.27 -5.71
C ILE A 120 8.90 -8.38 -4.92
N GLY A 121 8.52 -8.55 -3.66
CA GLY A 121 9.09 -9.58 -2.83
C GLY A 121 8.65 -10.98 -3.22
N ASP A 122 9.59 -11.93 -3.24
CA ASP A 122 9.39 -13.34 -3.61
C ASP A 122 8.37 -14.07 -2.72
N THR A 123 8.13 -13.54 -1.52
CA THR A 123 7.21 -14.12 -0.54
C THR A 123 6.18 -13.11 -0.06
N PRO A 124 4.91 -13.51 0.13
CA PRO A 124 3.90 -12.61 0.67
C PRO A 124 4.24 -12.06 2.06
N TYR A 125 3.76 -10.84 2.37
CA TYR A 125 3.79 -10.28 3.72
C TYR A 125 2.48 -10.59 4.45
N SER A 126 2.52 -11.51 5.41
CA SER A 126 1.38 -11.86 6.26
C SER A 126 1.36 -11.03 7.54
N PHE A 127 0.18 -10.53 7.92
CA PHE A 127 -0.02 -9.82 9.18
C PHE A 127 -1.42 -10.10 9.74
N SER A 128 -1.51 -10.29 11.06
CA SER A 128 -2.77 -10.63 11.74
C SER A 128 -3.51 -11.78 11.05
N SER A 129 -4.60 -11.49 10.33
CA SER A 129 -5.41 -12.46 9.59
C SER A 129 -5.41 -12.26 8.06
N ALA A 130 -4.68 -11.26 7.56
CA ALA A 130 -4.61 -10.91 6.14
C ALA A 130 -3.18 -11.00 5.61
N GLN A 131 -3.04 -10.82 4.30
CA GLN A 131 -1.77 -10.95 3.60
C GLN A 131 -1.75 -10.05 2.37
N ASP A 132 -0.60 -9.40 2.16
CA ASP A 132 -0.22 -8.76 0.91
C ASP A 132 0.60 -9.78 0.11
N ASN A 133 0.10 -10.20 -1.05
CA ASN A 133 0.74 -11.25 -1.86
C ASN A 133 1.96 -10.74 -2.63
N TYR A 134 2.07 -9.43 -2.82
CA TYR A 134 3.06 -8.82 -3.70
C TYR A 134 3.69 -7.59 -3.01
N PRO A 135 4.32 -7.75 -1.84
CA PRO A 135 4.89 -6.63 -1.09
C PRO A 135 5.98 -5.93 -1.92
N LEU A 136 5.98 -4.60 -1.91
CA LEU A 136 6.98 -3.82 -2.63
C LEU A 136 8.32 -3.82 -1.87
N MET A 137 9.43 -3.97 -2.61
CA MET A 137 10.78 -3.92 -2.04
C MET A 137 11.25 -2.51 -1.72
N THR A 138 10.65 -1.50 -2.36
CA THR A 138 10.97 -0.08 -2.15
C THR A 138 9.71 0.73 -1.86
N PRO A 139 9.82 1.88 -1.16
CA PRO A 139 8.67 2.75 -0.95
C PRO A 139 8.00 3.15 -2.26
N PHE A 140 6.67 3.07 -2.29
CA PHE A 140 5.86 3.54 -3.40
C PHE A 140 6.01 5.06 -3.55
N ALA A 141 6.50 5.48 -4.72
CA ALA A 141 6.46 6.86 -5.15
C ALA A 141 5.22 7.05 -6.01
N ALA A 142 4.21 7.77 -5.50
CA ALA A 142 3.11 8.19 -6.34
C ALA A 142 3.68 9.08 -7.46
N ASP A 143 3.29 8.81 -8.70
CA ASP A 143 3.63 9.70 -9.81
C ASP A 143 3.24 11.13 -9.42
N PRO A 144 4.14 12.12 -9.53
CA PRO A 144 3.74 13.50 -9.32
C PRO A 144 2.55 13.77 -10.25
N PRO A 145 1.46 14.39 -9.75
CA PRO A 145 0.31 14.70 -10.59
C PRO A 145 0.85 15.41 -11.82
N ALA A 146 0.54 14.88 -13.01
CA ALA A 146 1.05 15.40 -14.27
C ALA A 146 0.93 16.92 -14.22
N THR A 147 2.06 17.58 -13.99
CA THR A 147 2.11 19.03 -14.08
C THR A 147 1.61 19.30 -15.47
N GLY A 148 0.49 20.01 -15.56
CA GLY A 148 -0.25 20.16 -16.80
C GLY A 148 0.74 20.41 -17.93
N SER A 149 0.67 19.58 -18.97
CA SER A 149 1.30 19.89 -20.23
C SER A 149 0.62 21.18 -20.74
N ALA A 150 1.08 22.31 -20.21
CA ALA A 150 0.90 23.61 -20.81
C ALA A 150 1.80 23.57 -22.04
N GLY A 151 1.15 23.49 -23.19
CA GLY A 151 1.82 23.51 -24.48
C GLY A 151 2.82 24.65 -24.59
N GLY A 152 4.00 24.34 -25.10
CA GLY A 152 5.02 25.28 -25.50
C GLY A 152 6.09 24.51 -26.27
N GLY A 153 6.03 24.59 -27.60
CA GLY A 153 6.67 23.66 -28.53
C GLY A 153 8.20 23.73 -28.66
N GLY A 154 8.69 22.87 -29.56
CA GLY A 154 10.09 22.69 -29.97
C GLY A 154 10.57 21.31 -29.54
N GLY A 155 10.53 20.28 -30.38
CA GLY A 155 11.23 20.20 -31.67
C GLY A 155 12.49 19.37 -31.46
N GLY A 156 12.50 18.14 -31.97
CA GLY A 156 13.69 17.28 -31.96
C GLY A 156 13.36 15.80 -31.80
N GLY A 157 13.02 15.14 -32.91
CA GLY A 157 12.88 13.68 -32.94
C GLY A 157 14.21 12.97 -32.70
N ARG A 158 14.11 11.71 -32.24
CA ARG A 158 15.04 10.59 -32.52
C ARG A 158 14.31 9.27 -32.18
N PRO A 159 14.67 8.16 -32.85
CA PRO A 159 13.74 7.25 -33.54
C PRO A 159 13.39 5.97 -32.74
N PRO A 160 12.43 5.14 -33.22
CA PRO A 160 12.04 3.93 -32.50
C PRO A 160 13.12 2.84 -32.58
N LEU A 161 13.31 2.11 -31.49
CA LEU A 161 14.03 0.83 -31.54
C LEU A 161 13.04 -0.27 -31.94
N HIS A 162 13.37 -0.92 -33.06
CA HIS A 162 12.79 -2.16 -33.55
C HIS A 162 13.07 -3.33 -32.59
N VAL A 163 12.24 -4.37 -32.77
CA VAL A 163 12.42 -5.78 -32.34
C VAL A 163 13.85 -6.27 -32.59
#